data_AF-A0A1N6QNJ6-F1
#
_entry.id   AF-A0A1N6QNJ6-F1
#
_cell.length_a   1.000
_cell.length_b   1.000
_cell.length_c   1.000
_cell.angle_alpha   90.00
_cell.angle_beta   90.00
_cell.angle_gamma   90.00
#
_symmetry.space_group_name_H-M   'P 1'
#
loop_
_entity.id
_entity.type
_entity.pdbx_description
1 polymer ?
#
loop_
_entity_poly.entity_id
_entity_poly.type
_entity_poly.pdbx_seq_one_letter_code
_entity_poly.pdbx_strand_id
1 'polypeptide(L)'
;MSFTITDEVALLIAAQAVLPLLHLPGDLDWYDDFVGIVVVPSEVSTRRTLVDEAGVVHEYDESIIGEAREHGPVMLSWPHVAEAAAGVHEGPILNVVIHEFAHKIDMRDGQIDGCPPLPVGFMGSATALQARERWLAELEPAYDRFREQAIVAERFGGEPPWLDDYAASSLAEFFAVACEAYFVDRARFTQEFGGLATAFDAFFLSQRGKA
;
A
#
# COMPACT_ATOMS: atom_id res chain seq x y z
N MET A 1 11.75 -12.43 -26.72
CA MET A 1 12.85 -12.73 -25.78
C MET A 1 12.20 -13.06 -24.44
N SER A 2 12.63 -14.11 -23.75
CA SER A 2 12.15 -14.43 -22.41
C SER A 2 12.75 -13.45 -21.40
N PHE A 3 11.93 -12.90 -20.51
CA PHE A 3 12.40 -12.08 -19.40
C PHE A 3 13.16 -12.93 -18.39
N THR A 4 14.21 -12.36 -17.81
CA THR A 4 15.09 -13.04 -16.85
C THR A 4 15.23 -12.15 -15.63
N ILE A 5 15.09 -12.74 -14.44
CA ILE A 5 15.38 -12.06 -13.18
C ILE A 5 16.89 -11.92 -13.04
N THR A 6 17.40 -10.72 -13.24
CA THR A 6 18.81 -10.37 -13.00
C THR A 6 18.99 -9.88 -11.56
N ASP A 7 20.24 -9.75 -11.10
CA ASP A 7 20.55 -9.14 -9.80
C ASP A 7 20.03 -7.70 -9.70
N GLU A 8 20.00 -6.97 -10.82
CA GLU A 8 19.42 -5.62 -10.89
C GLU A 8 17.91 -5.65 -10.64
N VAL A 9 17.17 -6.55 -11.31
CA VAL A 9 15.73 -6.73 -11.08
C VAL A 9 15.45 -7.06 -9.61
N ALA A 10 16.20 -8.03 -9.07
CA ALA A 10 16.04 -8.45 -7.68
C ALA A 10 16.37 -7.31 -6.69
N LEU A 11 17.43 -6.55 -6.94
CA LEU A 11 17.84 -5.43 -6.10
C LEU A 11 16.81 -4.30 -6.11
N LEU A 12 16.28 -3.93 -7.27
CA LEU A 12 15.27 -2.87 -7.37
C LEU A 12 13.98 -3.22 -6.63
N ILE A 13 13.55 -4.47 -6.70
CA ILE A 13 12.39 -4.95 -5.95
C ILE A 13 12.70 -4.97 -4.45
N ALA A 14 13.81 -5.60 -4.06
CA ALA A 14 14.17 -5.75 -2.65
C ALA A 14 14.35 -4.39 -1.95
N ALA A 15 15.00 -3.42 -2.58
CA ALA A 15 15.24 -2.10 -2.00
C ALA A 15 13.93 -1.35 -1.69
N GLN A 16 12.95 -1.45 -2.58
CA GLN A 16 11.63 -0.82 -2.39
C GLN A 16 10.79 -1.59 -1.37
N ALA A 17 10.79 -2.93 -1.44
CA ALA A 17 10.05 -3.79 -0.53
C ALA A 17 10.49 -3.64 0.94
N VAL A 18 11.79 -3.46 1.21
CA VAL A 18 12.30 -3.32 2.59
C VAL A 18 12.23 -1.90 3.12
N LEU A 19 11.92 -0.90 2.28
CA LEU A 19 11.85 0.49 2.69
C LEU A 19 10.84 0.73 3.84
N PRO A 20 9.60 0.16 3.79
CA PRO A 20 8.66 0.24 4.91
C PRO A 20 9.16 -0.38 6.21
N LEU A 21 10.03 -1.39 6.14
CA LEU A 21 10.50 -2.14 7.31
C LEU A 21 11.76 -1.56 7.94
N LEU A 22 12.41 -0.57 7.32
CA LEU A 22 13.76 -0.14 7.69
C LEU A 22 13.94 0.16 9.18
N HIS A 23 12.94 0.80 9.79
CA HIS A 23 12.96 1.13 11.22
C HIS A 23 11.95 0.33 12.05
N LEU A 24 11.09 -0.47 11.42
CA LEU A 24 10.13 -1.30 12.14
C LEU A 24 10.87 -2.40 12.94
N PRO A 25 10.46 -2.65 14.20
CA PRO A 25 10.95 -3.80 14.94
C PRO A 25 10.41 -5.10 14.33
N GLY A 26 11.21 -6.17 14.34
CA GLY A 26 10.85 -7.46 13.74
C GLY A 26 11.51 -7.74 12.39
N ASP A 27 12.30 -6.80 11.85
CA ASP A 27 13.07 -7.00 10.60
C ASP A 27 12.18 -7.58 9.47
N LEU A 28 12.62 -8.64 8.80
CA LEU A 28 11.87 -9.28 7.71
C LEU A 28 10.74 -10.18 8.20
N ASP A 29 10.55 -10.36 9.52
CA ASP A 29 9.47 -11.21 10.02
C ASP A 29 8.12 -10.69 9.53
N TRP A 30 7.96 -9.36 9.33
CA TRP A 30 6.78 -8.72 8.71
C TRP A 30 6.32 -9.34 7.39
N TYR A 31 7.21 -10.05 6.70
CA TYR A 31 7.02 -10.65 5.38
C TYR A 31 7.08 -12.19 5.41
N ASP A 32 6.77 -12.81 6.56
CA ASP A 32 6.80 -14.27 6.76
C ASP A 32 5.66 -15.06 6.08
N ASP A 33 4.73 -14.37 5.41
CA ASP A 33 3.51 -14.98 4.87
C ASP A 33 3.54 -15.25 3.36
N PHE A 34 4.58 -14.86 2.61
CA PHE A 34 4.65 -15.10 1.16
C PHE A 34 5.75 -16.09 0.75
N VAL A 35 5.47 -16.85 -0.31
CA VAL A 35 6.34 -17.95 -0.78
C VAL A 35 7.32 -17.55 -1.89
N GLY A 36 7.15 -16.38 -2.49
CA GLY A 36 8.04 -15.79 -3.48
C GLY A 36 7.44 -14.56 -4.18
N ILE A 37 8.23 -13.94 -5.05
CA ILE A 37 7.81 -12.81 -5.89
C ILE A 37 7.76 -13.26 -7.34
N VAL A 38 6.64 -13.05 -8.01
CA VAL A 38 6.44 -13.36 -9.42
C VAL A 38 6.48 -12.05 -10.21
N VAL A 39 7.49 -11.90 -11.07
CA VAL A 39 7.64 -10.71 -11.90
C VAL A 39 7.15 -10.99 -13.31
N VAL A 40 6.17 -10.20 -13.75
CA VAL A 40 5.56 -10.29 -15.07
C VAL A 40 6.24 -9.27 -16.00
N PRO A 41 6.76 -9.68 -17.16
CA PRO A 41 7.58 -8.81 -18.01
C PRO A 41 6.86 -7.72 -18.80
N SER A 42 5.53 -7.80 -18.87
CA SER A 42 4.67 -6.83 -19.52
C SER A 42 3.36 -6.75 -18.74
N GLU A 43 2.58 -5.68 -18.93
CA GLU A 43 1.20 -5.65 -18.44
C GLU A 43 0.46 -6.90 -18.92
N VAL A 44 -0.03 -7.68 -17.96
CA VAL A 44 -0.90 -8.82 -18.23
C VAL A 44 -2.24 -8.47 -17.59
N SER A 45 -3.27 -8.35 -18.41
CA SER A 45 -4.64 -8.29 -17.90
C SER A 45 -5.04 -9.68 -17.43
N THR A 46 -5.49 -9.78 -16.19
CA THR A 46 -6.18 -10.96 -15.68
C THR A 46 -7.67 -10.69 -15.66
N ARG A 47 -8.43 -11.64 -16.20
CA ARG A 47 -9.89 -11.60 -16.15
C ARG A 47 -10.31 -11.94 -14.71
N ARG A 48 -10.86 -10.96 -13.99
CA ARG A 48 -11.46 -11.16 -12.67
C ARG A 48 -12.96 -11.33 -12.80
N THR A 49 -13.52 -12.08 -11.85
CA THR A 49 -14.95 -12.37 -11.77
C THR A 49 -15.44 -12.00 -10.38
N LEU A 50 -16.21 -10.92 -10.27
CA LEU A 50 -16.85 -10.48 -9.02
C LEU A 50 -18.33 -10.85 -9.08
N VAL A 51 -18.84 -11.48 -8.03
CA VAL A 51 -20.29 -11.72 -7.88
C VAL A 51 -20.82 -10.72 -6.88
N ASP A 52 -21.73 -9.86 -7.31
CA ASP A 52 -22.35 -8.87 -6.42
C ASP A 52 -23.39 -9.48 -5.49
N GLU A 53 -23.91 -8.67 -4.55
CA GLU A 53 -24.93 -9.11 -3.58
C GLU A 53 -26.25 -9.54 -4.24
N ALA A 54 -26.47 -9.19 -5.51
CA ALA A 54 -27.61 -9.62 -6.31
C ALA A 54 -27.34 -10.93 -7.09
N GLY A 55 -26.15 -11.50 -6.98
CA GLY A 55 -25.73 -12.72 -7.68
C GLY A 55 -25.34 -12.51 -9.14
N VAL A 56 -25.11 -11.26 -9.57
CA VAL A 56 -24.66 -10.94 -10.93
C VAL A 56 -23.15 -11.12 -11.03
N VAL A 57 -22.73 -11.86 -12.04
CA VAL A 57 -21.32 -12.09 -12.36
C VAL A 57 -20.81 -10.94 -13.23
N HIS A 58 -19.89 -10.14 -12.68
CA HIS A 58 -19.16 -9.11 -13.40
C HIS A 58 -17.79 -9.65 -13.81
N GLU A 59 -17.55 -9.79 -15.12
CA GLU A 59 -16.22 -10.07 -15.67
C GLU A 59 -15.58 -8.75 -16.07
N TYR A 60 -14.41 -8.45 -15.49
CA TYR A 60 -13.60 -7.30 -15.89
C TYR A 60 -12.15 -7.74 -16.09
N ASP A 61 -11.50 -7.19 -17.11
CA ASP A 61 -10.07 -7.36 -17.34
C ASP A 61 -9.35 -6.32 -16.48
N GLU A 62 -8.70 -6.76 -15.41
CA GLU A 62 -7.86 -5.89 -14.57
C GLU A 62 -6.41 -6.10 -14.98
N SER A 63 -5.75 -5.02 -15.39
CA SER A 63 -4.29 -5.04 -15.60
C SER A 63 -3.63 -5.39 -14.28
N ILE A 64 -2.88 -6.50 -14.21
CA ILE A 64 -2.05 -6.79 -13.03
C ILE A 64 -0.92 -5.77 -13.03
N ILE A 65 -1.11 -4.71 -12.26
CA ILE A 65 -0.06 -3.77 -11.88
C ILE A 65 0.72 -4.42 -10.74
N GLY A 66 0.01 -4.98 -9.75
CA GLY A 66 0.51 -5.88 -8.71
C GLY A 66 -0.61 -6.73 -8.08
N GLU A 67 -0.25 -7.76 -7.30
CA GLU A 67 -1.19 -8.51 -6.47
C GLU A 67 -0.50 -9.20 -5.28
N ALA A 68 -0.90 -8.89 -4.06
CA ALA A 68 -0.52 -9.58 -2.83
C ALA A 68 -1.67 -10.45 -2.32
N ARG A 69 -1.46 -11.77 -2.28
CA ARG A 69 -2.42 -12.72 -1.70
C ARG A 69 -1.96 -13.17 -0.32
N GLU A 70 -2.89 -13.31 0.62
CA GLU A 70 -2.65 -13.97 1.89
C GLU A 70 -2.09 -15.39 1.62
N HIS A 71 -0.93 -15.73 2.19
CA HIS A 71 -0.23 -17.01 1.95
C HIS A 71 0.22 -17.29 0.50
N GLY A 72 0.00 -16.35 -0.43
CA GLY A 72 0.33 -16.48 -1.86
C GLY A 72 1.55 -15.66 -2.27
N PRO A 73 1.99 -15.76 -3.55
CA PRO A 73 3.08 -14.94 -4.05
C PRO A 73 2.67 -13.46 -4.11
N VAL A 74 3.67 -12.58 -4.10
CA VAL A 74 3.50 -11.18 -4.53
C VAL A 74 3.75 -11.12 -6.04
N MET A 75 2.78 -10.66 -6.81
CA MET A 75 2.89 -10.46 -8.24
C MET A 75 3.23 -9.01 -8.55
N LEU A 76 4.20 -8.77 -9.43
CA LEU A 76 4.66 -7.43 -9.80
C LEU A 76 4.83 -7.29 -11.32
N SER A 77 4.38 -6.19 -11.89
CA SER A 77 4.66 -5.82 -13.28
C SER A 77 6.03 -5.15 -13.41
N TRP A 78 6.95 -5.73 -14.19
CA TRP A 78 8.30 -5.18 -14.36
C TRP A 78 8.33 -3.73 -14.86
N PRO A 79 7.53 -3.31 -15.87
CA PRO A 79 7.45 -1.91 -16.27
C PRO A 79 7.17 -0.96 -15.10
N HIS A 80 6.21 -1.30 -14.24
CA HIS A 80 5.83 -0.48 -13.07
C HIS A 80 6.89 -0.50 -11.97
N VAL A 81 7.57 -1.64 -11.75
CA VAL A 81 8.73 -1.71 -10.85
C VAL A 81 9.85 -0.78 -11.33
N ALA A 82 10.14 -0.79 -12.63
CA ALA A 82 11.21 0.01 -13.21
C ALA A 82 10.89 1.52 -13.21
N GLU A 83 9.63 1.88 -13.49
CA GLU A 83 9.15 3.26 -13.41
C GLU A 83 9.25 3.80 -11.97
N ALA A 84 8.75 3.04 -10.99
CA ALA A 84 8.83 3.39 -9.58
C ALA A 84 10.28 3.56 -9.11
N ALA A 85 11.20 2.70 -9.56
CA ALA A 85 12.62 2.79 -9.25
C ALA A 85 13.32 4.01 -9.89
N ALA A 86 12.84 4.47 -11.04
CA ALA A 86 13.38 5.65 -11.72
C ALA A 86 12.96 6.97 -11.04
N GLY A 87 11.93 6.95 -10.17
CA GLY A 87 11.37 8.14 -9.54
C GLY A 87 10.74 9.11 -10.54
N VAL A 88 10.38 8.62 -11.73
CA VAL A 88 9.69 9.38 -12.77
C VAL A 88 8.21 9.05 -12.61
N HIS A 89 7.40 10.06 -12.29
CA HIS A 89 5.95 9.91 -12.21
C HIS A 89 5.28 10.96 -13.11
N GLU A 90 4.65 10.51 -14.20
CA GLU A 90 3.72 11.34 -14.97
C GLU A 90 2.30 11.09 -14.44
N GLY A 91 1.89 11.80 -13.38
CA GLY A 91 0.56 11.64 -12.78
C GLY A 91 0.59 11.42 -11.27
N PRO A 92 -0.43 10.72 -10.70
CA PRO A 92 -0.43 10.28 -9.31
C PRO A 92 0.80 9.44 -8.96
N ILE A 93 1.15 9.38 -7.67
CA ILE A 93 2.23 8.50 -7.21
C ILE A 93 1.83 7.05 -7.42
N LEU A 94 2.70 6.28 -8.07
CA LEU A 94 2.57 4.84 -8.24
C LEU A 94 3.91 4.15 -7.94
N ASN A 95 3.96 3.42 -6.83
CA ASN A 95 5.02 2.50 -6.45
C ASN A 95 4.41 1.15 -6.09
N VAL A 96 4.21 0.31 -7.10
CA VAL A 96 3.58 -1.00 -6.93
C VAL A 96 4.31 -1.92 -5.96
N VAL A 97 5.63 -1.79 -5.81
CA VAL A 97 6.37 -2.61 -4.84
C VAL A 97 5.97 -2.21 -3.42
N ILE A 98 5.95 -0.92 -3.12
CA ILE A 98 5.54 -0.45 -1.79
C ILE A 98 4.07 -0.79 -1.54
N HIS A 99 3.21 -0.65 -2.55
CA HIS A 99 1.79 -0.99 -2.48
C HIS A 99 1.56 -2.44 -2.03
N GLU A 100 2.08 -3.41 -2.79
CA GLU A 100 1.85 -4.82 -2.50
C GLU A 100 2.46 -5.26 -1.16
N PHE A 101 3.61 -4.69 -0.79
CA PHE A 101 4.24 -4.98 0.49
C PHE A 101 3.57 -4.25 1.66
N ALA A 102 2.87 -3.14 1.43
CA ALA A 102 1.98 -2.54 2.43
C ALA A 102 0.79 -3.47 2.73
N HIS A 103 0.21 -4.12 1.72
CA HIS A 103 -0.80 -5.15 1.96
C HIS A 103 -0.28 -6.33 2.78
N LYS A 104 0.99 -6.73 2.61
CA LYS A 104 1.59 -7.74 3.49
C LYS A 104 1.72 -7.29 4.93
N ILE A 105 2.00 -6.01 5.16
CA ILE A 105 2.04 -5.42 6.49
C ILE A 105 0.64 -5.38 7.12
N ASP A 106 -0.38 -4.99 6.33
CA ASP A 106 -1.80 -4.97 6.73
C ASP A 106 -2.27 -6.39 7.13
N MET A 107 -2.02 -7.37 6.26
CA MET A 107 -2.40 -8.78 6.43
C MET A 107 -1.74 -9.50 7.60
N ARG A 108 -0.80 -8.89 8.31
CA ARG A 108 0.02 -9.59 9.31
C ARG A 108 -0.78 -10.13 10.49
N ASP A 109 -1.92 -9.55 10.83
CA ASP A 109 -2.83 -10.08 11.85
C ASP A 109 -4.01 -10.89 11.26
N GLY A 110 -3.97 -11.15 9.95
CA GLY A 110 -4.99 -11.88 9.19
C GLY A 110 -6.19 -11.02 8.78
N GLN A 111 -6.12 -9.69 8.92
CA GLN A 111 -7.13 -8.76 8.42
C GLN A 111 -6.61 -7.94 7.23
N ILE A 112 -7.51 -7.49 6.36
CA ILE A 112 -7.21 -6.57 5.25
C ILE A 112 -8.13 -5.37 5.43
N ASP A 113 -7.78 -4.49 6.35
CA ASP A 113 -8.64 -3.38 6.78
C ASP A 113 -7.91 -2.03 6.85
N GLY A 114 -6.67 -1.97 6.35
CA GLY A 114 -5.81 -0.79 6.37
C GLY A 114 -5.24 -0.47 7.74
N CYS A 115 -5.31 -1.40 8.71
CA CYS A 115 -4.80 -1.26 10.06
C CYS A 115 -3.88 -2.43 10.41
N PRO A 116 -2.55 -2.31 10.17
CA PRO A 116 -1.62 -3.38 10.53
C PRO A 116 -1.54 -3.57 12.05
N PRO A 117 -0.99 -4.70 12.54
CA PRO A 117 -0.78 -4.92 13.97
C PRO A 117 0.12 -3.85 14.56
N LEU A 118 -0.42 -3.06 15.49
CA LEU A 118 0.27 -1.89 16.05
C LEU A 118 1.17 -2.28 17.23
N PRO A 119 2.34 -1.62 17.39
CA PRO A 119 3.26 -1.92 18.47
C PRO A 119 2.68 -1.61 19.86
N VAL A 120 3.18 -2.28 20.90
CA VAL A 120 2.78 -1.99 22.29
C VAL A 120 3.10 -0.53 22.62
N GLY A 121 2.13 0.17 23.19
CA GLY A 121 2.28 1.59 23.52
C GLY A 121 2.10 2.54 22.34
N PHE A 122 1.66 2.05 21.17
CA PHE A 122 1.39 2.86 19.98
C PHE A 122 0.57 4.11 20.32
N MET A 123 1.14 5.29 20.05
CA MET A 123 0.54 6.59 20.36
C MET A 123 -0.01 6.70 21.81
N GLY A 124 0.69 6.08 22.78
CA GLY A 124 0.30 6.09 24.18
C GLY A 124 -0.86 5.15 24.54
N SER A 125 -1.21 4.20 23.66
CA SER A 125 -2.24 3.21 23.94
C SER A 125 -1.84 2.23 25.04
N ALA A 126 -2.74 1.92 25.96
CA ALA A 126 -2.54 0.89 26.98
C ALA A 126 -2.92 -0.53 26.48
N THR A 127 -3.74 -0.64 25.44
CA THR A 127 -4.23 -1.90 24.89
C THR A 127 -4.20 -1.87 23.37
N ALA A 128 -4.19 -3.05 22.74
CA ALA A 128 -4.25 -3.18 21.28
C ALA A 128 -5.54 -2.56 20.69
N LEU A 129 -6.68 -2.72 21.37
CA LEU A 129 -7.94 -2.10 20.97
C LEU A 129 -7.81 -0.56 20.93
N GLN A 130 -7.21 0.04 21.95
CA GLN A 130 -7.01 1.49 21.99
C GLN A 130 -6.01 1.95 20.92
N ALA A 131 -4.98 1.15 20.61
CA ALA A 131 -4.07 1.43 19.52
C ALA A 131 -4.82 1.48 18.18
N ARG A 132 -5.66 0.47 17.94
CA ARG A 132 -6.49 0.36 16.74
C ARG A 132 -7.46 1.53 16.59
N GLU A 133 -8.16 1.91 17.67
CA GLU A 133 -9.04 3.08 17.69
C GLU A 133 -8.30 4.37 17.33
N ARG A 134 -7.08 4.56 17.84
CA ARG A 134 -6.25 5.74 17.52
C ARG A 134 -5.79 5.76 16.07
N TRP A 135 -5.44 4.60 15.51
CA TRP A 135 -5.08 4.48 14.11
C TRP A 135 -6.26 4.85 13.19
N LEU A 136 -7.43 4.24 13.42
CA LEU A 136 -8.63 4.53 12.63
C LEU A 136 -9.09 5.98 12.77
N ALA A 137 -8.93 6.59 13.95
CA ALA A 137 -9.26 8.00 14.16
C ALA A 137 -8.47 8.96 13.24
N GLU A 138 -7.31 8.53 12.72
CA GLU A 138 -6.54 9.29 11.73
C GLU A 138 -6.79 8.80 10.30
N LEU A 139 -6.95 7.48 10.09
CA LEU A 139 -7.12 6.87 8.77
C LEU A 139 -8.51 7.15 8.16
N GLU A 140 -9.59 6.92 8.91
CA GLU A 140 -10.96 7.01 8.38
C GLU A 140 -11.32 8.44 7.92
N PRO A 141 -11.05 9.50 8.70
CA PRO A 141 -11.34 10.86 8.23
C PRO A 141 -10.48 11.27 7.03
N ALA A 142 -9.24 10.77 6.93
CA ALA A 142 -8.37 11.01 5.79
C ALA A 142 -8.92 10.33 4.52
N TYR A 143 -9.38 9.08 4.65
CA TYR A 143 -10.03 8.32 3.59
C TYR A 143 -11.34 8.98 3.14
N ASP A 144 -12.23 9.34 4.07
CA ASP A 144 -13.52 9.97 3.73
C ASP A 144 -13.31 11.29 2.97
N ARG A 145 -12.39 12.14 3.44
CA ARG A 145 -12.04 13.38 2.73
C ARG A 145 -11.49 13.10 1.34
N PHE A 146 -10.62 12.09 1.20
CA PHE A 146 -10.05 11.72 -0.10
C PHE A 146 -11.15 11.25 -1.06
N ARG A 147 -12.08 10.41 -0.61
CA ARG A 147 -13.22 9.95 -1.42
C ARG A 147 -14.10 11.10 -1.87
N GLU A 148 -14.37 12.08 -1.00
CA GLU A 148 -15.11 13.27 -1.37
C GLU A 148 -14.39 14.04 -2.49
N GLN A 149 -13.06 14.21 -2.39
CA GLN A 149 -12.26 14.86 -3.43
C GLN A 149 -12.32 14.09 -4.76
N ALA A 150 -12.17 12.75 -4.72
CA ALA A 150 -12.27 11.90 -5.90
C ALA A 150 -13.64 12.01 -6.58
N ILE A 151 -14.73 11.97 -5.80
CA ILE A 151 -16.11 12.15 -6.29
C ILE A 151 -16.29 13.53 -6.94
N VAL A 152 -15.74 14.57 -6.32
CA VAL A 152 -15.80 15.95 -6.86
C VAL A 152 -15.07 16.05 -8.19
N ALA A 153 -13.87 15.47 -8.29
CA ALA A 153 -13.10 15.43 -9.52
C ALA A 153 -13.83 14.67 -10.64
N GLU A 154 -14.27 13.44 -10.36
CA GLU A 154 -14.91 12.56 -11.33
C GLU A 154 -16.27 13.11 -11.82
N ARG A 155 -17.15 13.50 -10.89
CA ARG A 155 -18.56 13.81 -11.23
C ARG A 155 -18.82 15.27 -11.52
N PHE A 156 -17.98 16.16 -10.99
CA PHE A 156 -18.19 17.60 -11.06
C PHE A 156 -17.03 18.34 -11.74
N GLY A 157 -16.00 17.63 -12.22
CA GLY A 157 -14.86 18.22 -12.92
C GLY A 157 -14.00 19.09 -12.02
N GLY A 158 -13.97 18.80 -10.71
CA GLY A 158 -13.02 19.42 -9.78
C GLY A 158 -11.57 19.00 -10.05
N GLU A 159 -10.65 19.62 -9.33
CA GLU A 159 -9.24 19.23 -9.36
C GLU A 159 -9.09 17.78 -8.86
N PRO A 160 -8.38 16.89 -9.61
CA PRO A 160 -8.13 15.54 -9.15
C PRO A 160 -7.33 15.55 -7.84
N PRO A 161 -7.61 14.62 -6.92
CA PRO A 161 -6.78 14.50 -5.72
C PRO A 161 -5.37 14.06 -6.12
N TRP A 162 -4.44 14.26 -5.19
CA TRP A 162 -3.03 13.95 -5.46
C TRP A 162 -2.74 12.44 -5.48
N LEU A 163 -3.39 11.67 -4.62
CA LEU A 163 -3.29 10.21 -4.63
C LEU A 163 -4.13 9.66 -5.78
N ASP A 164 -3.73 8.47 -6.24
CA ASP A 164 -4.47 7.71 -7.24
C ASP A 164 -5.91 7.41 -6.77
N ASP A 165 -6.89 7.52 -7.68
CA ASP A 165 -8.30 7.37 -7.35
C ASP A 165 -8.67 5.95 -6.90
N TYR A 166 -7.83 4.95 -7.21
CA TYR A 166 -7.94 3.60 -6.68
C TYR A 166 -7.96 3.55 -5.15
N ALA A 167 -7.31 4.51 -4.49
CA ALA A 167 -7.34 4.66 -3.03
C ALA A 167 -8.74 4.91 -2.47
N ALA A 168 -9.76 5.23 -3.29
CA ALA A 168 -11.15 5.45 -2.86
C ALA A 168 -11.98 4.15 -2.80
N SER A 169 -11.39 3.01 -3.18
CA SER A 169 -12.08 1.72 -3.30
C SER A 169 -12.29 1.03 -1.95
N SER A 170 -11.31 1.09 -1.04
CA SER A 170 -11.41 0.56 0.32
C SER A 170 -10.40 1.22 1.26
N LEU A 171 -10.54 1.02 2.57
CA LEU A 171 -9.55 1.47 3.55
C LEU A 171 -8.18 0.78 3.39
N ALA A 172 -8.17 -0.50 2.99
CA ALA A 172 -6.94 -1.24 2.76
C ALA A 172 -6.16 -0.68 1.54
N GLU A 173 -6.87 -0.37 0.45
CA GLU A 173 -6.28 0.27 -0.73
C GLU A 173 -5.83 1.70 -0.42
N PHE A 174 -6.63 2.44 0.36
CA PHE A 174 -6.22 3.75 0.84
C PHE A 174 -4.93 3.69 1.67
N PHE A 175 -4.80 2.70 2.55
CA PHE A 175 -3.59 2.47 3.33
C PHE A 175 -2.37 2.16 2.44
N ALA A 176 -2.53 1.27 1.45
CA ALA A 176 -1.45 0.91 0.52
C ALA A 176 -0.99 2.12 -0.31
N VAL A 177 -1.92 2.87 -0.92
CA VAL A 177 -1.61 4.09 -1.69
C VAL A 177 -1.04 5.20 -0.80
N ALA A 178 -1.52 5.33 0.45
CA ALA A 178 -0.93 6.24 1.41
C ALA A 178 0.51 5.86 1.76
N CYS A 179 0.85 4.56 1.84
CA CYS A 179 2.22 4.10 2.03
C CYS A 179 3.11 4.49 0.84
N GLU A 180 2.64 4.28 -0.39
CA GLU A 180 3.36 4.72 -1.61
C GLU A 180 3.72 6.21 -1.50
N ALA A 181 2.73 7.06 -1.23
CA ALA A 181 2.94 8.50 -1.12
C ALA A 181 3.83 8.90 0.06
N TYR A 182 3.68 8.24 1.22
CA TYR A 182 4.49 8.51 2.40
C TYR A 182 5.98 8.22 2.15
N PHE A 183 6.30 7.14 1.44
CA PHE A 183 7.69 6.76 1.17
C PHE A 183 8.30 7.45 -0.05
N VAL A 184 7.50 7.84 -1.03
CA VAL A 184 7.95 8.55 -2.25
C VAL A 184 8.06 10.06 -2.02
N ASP A 185 7.06 10.69 -1.39
CA ASP A 185 7.04 12.14 -1.11
C ASP A 185 6.42 12.45 0.26
N ARG A 186 7.17 12.11 1.31
CA ARG A 186 6.77 12.36 2.71
C ARG A 186 6.44 13.83 2.99
N ALA A 187 7.10 14.76 2.30
CA ALA A 187 6.90 16.19 2.53
C ALA A 187 5.51 16.64 2.07
N ARG A 188 5.08 16.22 0.88
CA ARG A 188 3.73 16.46 0.39
C ARG A 188 2.70 15.63 1.15
N PHE A 189 3.00 14.37 1.48
CA PHE A 189 2.13 13.54 2.32
C PHE A 189 1.81 14.21 3.66
N THR A 190 2.80 14.79 4.33
CA THR A 190 2.58 15.51 5.60
C THR A 190 1.70 16.76 5.43
N GLN A 191 1.77 17.44 4.27
CA GLN A 191 0.93 18.60 3.98
C GLN A 191 -0.53 18.19 3.72
N GLU A 192 -0.72 17.11 2.97
CA GLU A 192 -2.04 16.63 2.58
C GLU A 192 -2.73 15.84 3.70
N PHE A 193 -1.98 15.08 4.51
CA PHE A 193 -2.49 14.11 5.48
C PHE A 193 -1.80 14.22 6.85
N GLY A 194 -1.70 15.43 7.41
CA GLY A 194 -0.90 15.68 8.63
C GLY A 194 -1.22 14.81 9.86
N GLY A 195 -2.50 14.49 10.10
CA GLY A 195 -2.91 13.58 11.18
C GLY A 195 -2.41 12.15 10.93
N LEU A 196 -2.68 11.62 9.73
CA LEU A 196 -2.21 10.31 9.29
C LEU A 196 -0.68 10.21 9.26
N ALA A 197 0.03 11.28 8.86
CA ALA A 197 1.49 11.34 8.91
C ALA A 197 2.04 11.14 10.33
N THR A 198 1.34 11.60 11.36
CA THR A 198 1.71 11.37 12.75
C THR A 198 1.56 9.89 13.13
N ALA A 199 0.46 9.25 12.70
CA ALA A 199 0.24 7.82 12.93
C ALA A 199 1.27 6.96 12.16
N PHE A 200 1.58 7.33 10.92
CA PHE A 200 2.58 6.66 10.08
C PHE A 200 3.99 6.81 10.67
N ASP A 201 4.36 7.98 11.17
CA ASP A 201 5.62 8.19 11.88
C ASP A 201 5.71 7.30 13.13
N ALA A 202 4.63 7.27 13.92
CA ALA A 202 4.57 6.45 15.13
C ALA A 202 4.68 4.94 14.83
N PHE A 203 4.23 4.50 13.66
CA PHE A 203 4.35 3.13 13.20
C PHE A 203 5.72 2.87 12.55
N PHE A 204 5.95 3.43 11.36
CA PHE A 204 7.11 3.14 10.50
C PHE A 204 8.44 3.67 11.01
N LEU A 205 8.44 4.69 11.88
CA LEU A 205 9.67 5.26 12.47
C LEU A 205 9.80 4.96 13.97
N SER A 206 9.00 4.03 14.50
CA SER A 206 9.16 3.56 15.87
C SER A 206 10.59 3.02 16.06
N GLN A 207 11.40 3.71 16.86
CA GLN A 207 12.81 3.35 17.04
C GLN A 207 12.92 1.89 17.49
N ARG A 208 13.82 1.13 16.85
CA ARG A 208 14.33 -0.13 17.41
C ARG A 208 14.77 0.18 18.83
N GLY A 209 14.09 -0.39 19.83
CA GLY A 209 14.52 -0.28 21.22
C GLY A 209 16.01 -0.62 21.27
N LYS A 210 16.83 0.26 21.85
CA LYS A 210 18.25 -0.01 22.05
C LYS A 210 18.38 -1.37 22.73
N ALA A 211 18.93 -2.34 22.00
CA ALA A 211 19.42 -3.59 22.58
C ALA A 211 20.55 -3.29 23.58
#